data_AF-A0A7W3N7C5-F1
#
_entry.id   AF-A0A7W3N7C5-F1
#
_cell.length_a   1.000
_cell.length_b   1.000
_cell.length_c   1.000
_cell.angle_alpha   90.00
_cell.angle_beta   90.00
_cell.angle_gamma   90.00
#
_symmetry.space_group_name_H-M   'P 1'
#
loop_
_entity.id
_entity.type
_entity.pdbx_description
1 polymer ?
#
loop_
_entity_poly.entity_id
_entity_poly.type
_entity_poly.pdbx_seq_one_letter_code
_entity_poly.pdbx_strand_id
1 'polypeptide(L)'
;MSLKYLKIMEEIKLGLATGSLIAGGKLPSVRRLSQHFSCSKNTVIKAYSELEKEHLIYSVPKSGYYVVAEFQHRTNENEVIDFLSAGPDKNVMPYLEFQHCINQAIEHYKEELFTYSDQQGSYSLRVQLVKHLQNLQVFTQAERLVVVSGSQQALHLLVSMPFPNGKNNILIEQPTYFGFIESLTLHQATAFGIELSMKGIDLDRLEYIFRNNDIKFFYIIPRFHNPLGHCYTNFEKKKIVELAEKYDVCIYSGR
;
A
#
# COMPACT_ATOMS: atom_id res chain seq x y z
N MET A 1 14.24 42.97 -8.13
CA MET A 1 15.22 42.32 -9.02
C MET A 1 15.01 40.81 -8.95
N SER A 2 14.54 40.17 -10.03
CA SER A 2 14.45 38.70 -10.07
C SER A 2 15.83 38.09 -10.16
N LEU A 3 16.14 37.14 -9.28
CA LEU A 3 17.41 36.41 -9.30
C LEU A 3 17.52 35.61 -10.62
N LYS A 4 18.67 35.63 -11.27
CA LYS A 4 18.85 35.01 -12.61
C LYS A 4 18.64 33.50 -12.61
N TYR A 5 18.93 32.81 -11.51
CA TYR A 5 18.69 31.37 -11.42
C TYR A 5 17.19 31.03 -11.43
N LEU A 6 16.33 31.89 -10.83
CA LEU A 6 14.88 31.70 -10.86
C LEU A 6 14.34 31.80 -12.29
N LYS A 7 14.83 32.75 -13.09
CA LYS A 7 14.45 32.87 -14.51
C LYS A 7 14.80 31.63 -15.33
N ILE A 8 15.94 31.01 -15.05
CA ILE A 8 16.35 29.75 -15.70
C ILE A 8 15.37 28.63 -15.32
N MET A 9 14.99 28.54 -14.05
CA MET A 9 14.01 27.56 -13.58
C MET A 9 12.64 27.78 -14.23
N GLU A 10 12.17 29.03 -14.30
CA GLU A 10 10.89 29.37 -14.95
C GLU A 10 10.88 28.98 -16.43
N GLU A 11 11.94 29.27 -17.19
CA GLU A 11 12.02 28.90 -18.61
C GLU A 11 11.97 27.37 -18.81
N ILE A 12 12.65 26.61 -17.95
CA ILE A 12 12.65 25.15 -18.02
C ILE A 12 11.28 24.59 -17.61
N LYS A 13 10.69 25.08 -16.52
CA LYS A 13 9.34 24.68 -16.08
C LYS A 13 8.28 24.98 -17.14
N LEU A 14 8.37 26.14 -17.79
CA LEU A 14 7.50 26.48 -18.91
C LEU A 14 7.71 25.51 -20.08
N GLY A 15 8.96 25.21 -20.43
CA GLY A 15 9.27 24.26 -21.50
C GLY A 15 8.74 22.85 -21.24
N LEU A 16 8.70 22.41 -19.97
CA LEU A 16 8.08 21.16 -19.55
C LEU A 16 6.55 21.23 -19.66
N ALA A 17 5.94 22.32 -19.16
CA ALA A 17 4.50 22.51 -19.19
C ALA A 17 3.93 22.60 -20.62
N THR A 18 4.68 23.19 -21.57
CA THR A 18 4.27 23.29 -22.97
C THR A 18 4.59 22.04 -23.80
N GLY A 19 5.26 21.04 -23.22
CA GLY A 19 5.69 19.83 -23.93
C GLY A 19 6.87 20.03 -24.88
N SER A 20 7.50 21.21 -24.89
CA SER A 20 8.71 21.47 -25.71
C SER A 20 9.95 20.75 -25.19
N LEU A 21 9.97 20.43 -23.89
CA LEU A 21 10.96 19.55 -23.26
C LEU A 21 10.30 18.21 -22.95
N ILE A 22 10.72 17.17 -23.66
CA ILE A 22 10.17 15.82 -23.51
C ILE A 22 10.90 15.04 -22.42
N ALA A 23 10.20 14.10 -21.80
CA ALA A 23 10.76 13.14 -20.84
C ALA A 23 11.99 12.42 -21.42
N GLY A 24 13.06 12.27 -20.63
CA GLY A 24 14.33 11.71 -21.09
C GLY A 24 15.12 12.62 -22.04
N GLY A 25 14.58 13.79 -22.40
CA GLY A 25 15.25 14.79 -23.23
C GLY A 25 16.45 15.41 -22.52
N LYS A 26 17.53 15.65 -23.28
CA LYS A 26 18.76 16.26 -22.77
C LYS A 26 18.61 17.78 -22.69
N LEU A 27 18.91 18.35 -21.54
CA LEU A 27 18.89 19.80 -21.33
C LEU A 27 20.14 20.49 -21.90
N PRO A 28 20.05 21.82 -22.18
CA PRO A 28 21.19 22.63 -22.53
C PRO A 28 22.36 22.49 -21.53
N SER A 29 23.60 22.58 -22.00
CA SER A 29 24.75 22.54 -21.10
C SER A 29 24.83 23.79 -20.23
N VAL A 30 25.48 23.66 -19.06
CA VAL A 30 25.76 24.78 -18.13
C VAL A 30 26.40 25.96 -18.85
N ARG A 31 27.32 25.69 -19.79
CA ARG A 31 27.99 26.72 -20.59
C ARG A 31 27.03 27.45 -21.52
N ARG A 32 26.14 26.72 -22.21
CA ARG A 32 25.17 27.31 -23.14
C ARG A 32 24.16 28.21 -22.41
N LEU A 33 23.61 27.75 -21.29
CA LEU A 33 22.69 28.55 -20.48
C LEU A 33 23.37 29.75 -19.82
N SER A 34 24.62 29.61 -19.37
CA SER A 34 25.40 30.72 -18.80
C SER A 34 25.59 31.85 -19.81
N GLN A 35 25.84 31.50 -21.08
CA GLN A 35 25.91 32.47 -22.19
C GLN A 35 24.54 33.08 -22.50
N HIS A 36 23.49 32.26 -22.63
CA HIS A 36 22.12 32.72 -22.94
C HIS A 36 21.60 33.74 -21.92
N PHE A 37 21.74 33.44 -20.63
CA PHE A 37 21.26 34.30 -19.54
C PHE A 37 22.30 35.35 -19.07
N SER A 38 23.46 35.41 -19.74
CA SER A 38 24.59 36.28 -19.37
C SER A 38 24.88 36.24 -17.86
N CYS A 39 25.06 35.04 -17.32
CA CYS A 39 25.23 34.79 -15.89
C CYS A 39 26.42 33.85 -15.60
N SER A 40 26.85 33.77 -14.34
CA SER A 40 27.93 32.85 -13.96
C SER A 40 27.48 31.39 -14.10
N LYS A 41 28.42 30.49 -14.40
CA LYS A 41 28.15 29.04 -14.42
C LYS A 41 27.54 28.54 -13.12
N ASN A 42 27.98 29.09 -11.98
CA ASN A 42 27.43 28.77 -10.65
C ASN A 42 25.94 29.11 -10.53
N THR A 43 25.46 30.14 -11.23
CA THR A 43 24.03 30.49 -11.27
C THR A 43 23.21 29.40 -11.96
N VAL A 44 23.72 28.86 -13.07
CA VAL A 44 23.08 27.76 -13.80
C VAL A 44 23.16 26.45 -13.00
N ILE A 45 24.31 26.16 -12.39
CA ILE A 45 24.48 24.99 -11.52
C ILE A 45 23.49 25.06 -10.35
N LYS A 46 23.30 26.25 -9.75
CA LYS A 46 22.28 26.45 -8.72
C LYS A 46 20.88 26.17 -9.26
N ALA A 47 20.52 26.71 -10.43
CA ALA A 47 19.21 26.46 -11.04
C ALA A 47 18.98 24.96 -11.29
N TYR A 48 19.98 24.25 -11.83
CA TYR A 48 19.90 22.82 -12.08
C TYR A 48 19.83 22.01 -10.79
N SER A 49 20.60 22.37 -9.76
CA SER A 49 20.51 21.73 -8.45
C SER A 49 19.13 21.89 -7.82
N GLU A 50 18.49 23.07 -7.95
CA GLU A 50 17.12 23.26 -7.48
C GLU A 50 16.09 22.47 -8.31
N LEU A 51 16.25 22.41 -9.63
CA LEU A 51 15.38 21.57 -10.49
C LEU A 51 15.56 20.06 -10.22
N GLU A 52 16.76 19.62 -9.85
CA GLU A 52 17.07 18.24 -9.47
C GLU A 52 16.43 17.89 -8.11
N LYS A 53 16.45 18.84 -7.15
CA LYS A 53 15.70 18.73 -5.89
C LYS A 53 14.19 18.66 -6.09
N GLU A 54 13.66 19.36 -7.09
CA GLU A 54 12.24 19.28 -7.48
C GLU A 54 11.91 18.04 -8.31
N HIS A 55 12.88 17.14 -8.56
CA HIS A 55 12.72 15.93 -9.38
C HIS A 55 12.22 16.20 -10.80
N LEU A 56 12.52 17.38 -11.35
CA LEU A 56 12.21 17.73 -12.74
C LEU A 56 13.31 17.29 -13.69
N ILE A 57 14.53 17.16 -13.17
CA ILE A 57 15.72 16.80 -13.94
C ILE A 57 16.61 15.84 -13.13
N TYR A 58 17.47 15.10 -13.81
CA TYR A 58 18.51 14.27 -13.19
C TYR A 58 19.85 14.45 -13.91
N SER A 59 20.95 14.28 -13.17
CA SER A 59 22.30 14.38 -13.73
C SER A 59 22.87 13.01 -14.11
N VAL A 60 23.57 12.95 -15.24
CA VAL A 60 24.32 11.77 -15.70
C VAL A 60 25.80 12.14 -15.80
N PRO A 61 26.71 11.48 -15.05
CA PRO A 61 28.13 11.78 -15.06
C PRO A 61 28.71 11.82 -16.48
N LYS A 62 29.48 12.86 -16.78
CA LYS A 62 30.10 13.14 -18.10
C LYS A 62 29.13 13.32 -19.27
N SER A 63 27.82 13.23 -19.05
CA SER A 63 26.82 13.38 -20.12
C SER A 63 26.02 14.67 -20.02
N GLY A 64 25.60 15.09 -18.82
CA GLY A 64 24.83 16.33 -18.61
C GLY A 64 23.55 16.10 -17.82
N TYR A 65 22.53 16.92 -18.06
CA TYR A 65 21.26 16.89 -17.33
C TYR A 65 20.11 16.47 -18.26
N TYR A 66 19.16 15.75 -17.72
CA TYR A 66 18.06 15.12 -18.44
C TYR A 66 16.74 15.36 -17.73
N VAL A 67 15.64 15.44 -18.48
CA VAL A 67 14.30 15.67 -17.96
C VAL A 67 13.71 14.39 -17.37
N VAL A 68 13.18 14.46 -16.15
CA VAL A 68 12.38 13.39 -15.52
C VAL A 68 10.97 13.42 -16.12
N ALA A 69 10.36 12.24 -16.33
CA ALA A 69 9.02 12.16 -16.90
C ALA A 69 7.95 12.79 -15.98
N GLU A 70 6.96 13.43 -16.60
CA GLU A 70 5.71 13.96 -16.04
C GLU A 70 5.79 15.22 -15.15
N PHE A 71 5.90 16.39 -15.79
CA PHE A 71 5.41 17.64 -15.19
C PHE A 71 3.89 17.74 -15.41
N GLN A 72 3.11 17.03 -14.60
CA GLN A 72 1.69 17.36 -14.51
C GLN A 72 1.55 18.61 -13.66
N HIS A 73 1.22 19.72 -14.30
CA HIS A 73 0.78 20.93 -13.61
C HIS A 73 -0.43 20.51 -12.78
N ARG A 74 -0.28 20.36 -11.46
CA ARG A 74 -1.41 20.22 -10.55
C ARG A 74 -2.25 21.48 -10.76
N THR A 75 -3.29 21.37 -11.56
CA THR A 75 -4.33 22.39 -11.60
C THR A 75 -4.90 22.43 -10.19
N ASN A 76 -5.20 23.62 -9.68
CA ASN A 76 -5.83 23.77 -8.37
C ASN A 76 -7.19 23.07 -8.42
N GLU A 77 -7.19 21.77 -8.14
CA GLU A 77 -8.40 21.01 -7.91
C GLU A 77 -9.08 21.65 -6.71
N ASN A 78 -10.33 22.07 -6.93
CA ASN A 78 -11.21 22.53 -5.86
C ASN A 78 -11.05 21.61 -4.65
N GLU A 79 -10.89 22.16 -3.45
CA GLU A 79 -10.74 21.42 -2.20
C GLU A 79 -12.01 20.58 -1.92
N VAL A 80 -12.10 19.42 -2.56
CA VAL A 80 -13.11 18.41 -2.25
C VAL A 80 -12.66 17.70 -0.98
N ILE A 81 -13.47 17.82 0.06
CA ILE A 81 -13.27 17.03 1.29
C ILE A 81 -13.86 15.64 1.05
N ASP A 82 -12.99 14.65 1.00
CA ASP A 82 -13.35 13.25 0.78
C ASP A 82 -13.69 12.56 2.12
N PHE A 83 -14.97 12.25 2.32
CA PHE A 83 -15.46 11.44 3.46
C PHE A 83 -15.62 9.95 3.11
N LEU A 84 -15.33 9.56 1.87
CA LEU A 84 -15.50 8.19 1.37
C LEU A 84 -14.21 7.38 1.49
N SER A 85 -13.06 7.98 1.16
CA SER A 85 -11.80 7.25 1.21
C SER A 85 -11.22 7.19 2.63
N ALA A 86 -10.75 6.02 3.02
CA ALA A 86 -9.99 5.81 4.27
C ALA A 86 -8.48 6.09 4.07
N GLY A 87 -8.13 6.92 3.09
CA GLY A 87 -6.74 7.22 2.74
C GLY A 87 -6.07 8.14 3.75
N PRO A 88 -4.74 8.03 3.95
CA PRO A 88 -4.01 9.00 4.75
C PRO A 88 -4.03 10.39 4.09
N ASP A 89 -3.93 11.45 4.89
CA ASP A 89 -3.80 12.81 4.39
C ASP A 89 -2.55 12.93 3.50
N LYS A 90 -2.75 13.38 2.26
CA LYS A 90 -1.71 13.61 1.26
C LYS A 90 -0.59 14.54 1.74
N ASN A 91 -0.88 15.44 2.68
CA ASN A 91 0.07 16.41 3.19
C ASN A 91 0.97 15.87 4.31
N VAL A 92 0.60 14.73 4.92
CA VAL A 92 1.32 14.13 6.06
C VAL A 92 2.27 13.00 5.60
N MET A 93 2.27 12.68 4.31
CA MET A 93 3.07 11.59 3.77
C MET A 93 4.58 11.92 3.85
N PRO A 94 5.41 11.06 4.48
CA PRO A 94 6.84 11.31 4.69
C PRO A 94 7.67 10.99 3.42
N TYR A 95 7.48 11.80 2.37
CA TYR A 95 8.09 11.56 1.07
C TYR A 95 9.62 11.56 1.09
N LEU A 96 10.24 12.43 1.91
CA LEU A 96 11.69 12.56 2.00
C LEU A 96 12.32 11.34 2.68
N GLU A 97 11.71 10.88 3.75
CA GLU A 97 12.12 9.68 4.47
C GLU A 97 11.94 8.43 3.59
N PHE A 98 10.81 8.35 2.88
CA PHE A 98 10.56 7.25 1.94
C PHE A 98 11.60 7.21 0.82
N GLN A 99 11.90 8.37 0.21
CA GLN A 99 12.94 8.50 -0.80
C GLN A 99 14.32 8.08 -0.25
N HIS A 100 14.66 8.53 0.95
CA HIS A 100 15.91 8.14 1.60
C HIS A 100 16.02 6.62 1.75
N CYS A 101 14.95 5.97 2.24
CA CYS A 101 14.92 4.51 2.38
C CYS A 101 15.02 3.78 1.05
N ILE A 102 14.35 4.27 -0.02
CA ILE A 102 14.45 3.67 -1.36
C ILE A 102 15.87 3.79 -1.91
N ASN A 103 16.52 4.95 -1.77
CA ASN A 103 17.90 5.12 -2.21
C ASN A 103 18.86 4.19 -1.48
N GLN A 104 18.71 4.05 -0.16
CA GLN A 104 19.48 3.08 0.63
C GLN A 104 19.24 1.64 0.17
N ALA A 105 17.99 1.28 -0.12
CA ALA A 105 17.66 -0.05 -0.62
C ALA A 105 18.35 -0.32 -1.98
N ILE A 106 18.30 0.64 -2.91
CA ILE A 106 18.97 0.54 -4.22
C ILE A 106 20.48 0.34 -4.06
N GLU A 107 21.11 1.11 -3.19
CA GLU A 107 22.56 1.00 -2.93
C GLU A 107 22.95 -0.32 -2.29
N HIS A 108 22.12 -0.84 -1.38
CA HIS A 108 22.43 -2.05 -0.61
C HIS A 108 22.12 -3.34 -1.39
N TYR A 109 20.97 -3.43 -2.04
CA TYR A 109 20.46 -4.65 -2.66
C TYR A 109 20.75 -4.74 -4.17
N LYS A 110 20.96 -3.60 -4.85
CA LYS A 110 21.34 -3.50 -6.28
C LYS A 110 20.58 -4.48 -7.18
N GLU A 111 21.27 -5.49 -7.73
CA GLU A 111 20.72 -6.47 -8.68
C GLU A 111 19.60 -7.32 -8.07
N GLU A 112 19.64 -7.59 -6.76
CA GLU A 112 18.62 -8.39 -6.06
C GLU A 112 17.23 -7.72 -6.06
N LEU A 113 17.16 -6.39 -6.23
CA LEU A 113 15.87 -5.68 -6.35
C LEU A 113 15.16 -5.94 -7.67
N PHE A 114 15.91 -6.31 -8.71
CA PHE A 114 15.41 -6.39 -10.08
C PHE A 114 15.28 -7.84 -10.57
N THR A 115 15.53 -8.81 -9.69
CA THR A 115 15.32 -10.23 -9.97
C THR A 115 14.02 -10.71 -9.33
N TYR A 116 13.54 -11.88 -9.77
CA TYR A 116 12.39 -12.51 -9.16
C TYR A 116 12.70 -12.91 -7.71
N SER A 117 11.92 -12.38 -6.77
CA SER A 117 12.02 -12.74 -5.37
C SER A 117 11.36 -14.10 -5.06
N ASP A 118 11.54 -14.56 -3.82
CA ASP A 118 10.77 -15.66 -3.23
C ASP A 118 9.25 -15.46 -3.45
N GLN A 119 8.53 -16.55 -3.69
CA GLN A 119 7.08 -16.57 -3.94
C GLN A 119 6.27 -15.97 -2.78
N GLN A 120 6.79 -16.03 -1.55
CA GLN A 120 6.18 -15.44 -0.36
C GLN A 120 6.58 -13.97 -0.14
N GLY A 121 7.39 -13.41 -1.04
CA GLY A 121 8.03 -12.11 -0.91
C GLY A 121 9.39 -12.19 -0.21
N SER A 122 10.13 -11.09 -0.30
CA SER A 122 11.50 -10.98 0.20
C SER A 122 11.66 -11.50 1.64
N TYR A 123 12.60 -12.41 1.85
CA TYR A 123 12.85 -13.01 3.17
C TYR A 123 13.28 -11.97 4.20
N SER A 124 14.15 -11.02 3.81
CA SER A 124 14.61 -9.95 4.69
C SER A 124 13.45 -9.07 5.17
N LEU A 125 12.49 -8.78 4.29
CA LEU A 125 11.26 -8.07 4.64
C LEU A 125 10.43 -8.89 5.64
N ARG A 126 10.20 -10.18 5.37
CA ARG A 126 9.43 -11.06 6.27
C ARG A 126 10.03 -11.12 7.66
N VAL A 127 11.35 -11.18 7.79
CA VAL A 127 12.05 -11.12 9.09
C VAL A 127 11.78 -9.81 9.85
N GLN A 128 11.75 -8.67 9.16
CA GLN A 128 11.40 -7.40 9.80
C GLN A 128 9.91 -7.31 10.14
N LEU A 129 9.04 -7.85 9.29
CA LEU A 129 7.60 -7.91 9.55
C LEU A 129 7.27 -8.75 10.78
N VAL A 130 8.00 -9.85 11.05
CA VAL A 130 7.84 -10.61 12.31
C VAL A 130 8.01 -9.70 13.53
N LYS A 131 9.06 -8.86 13.55
CA LYS A 131 9.30 -7.91 14.66
C LYS A 131 8.21 -6.85 14.74
N HIS A 132 7.78 -6.33 13.60
CA HIS A 132 6.69 -5.35 13.55
C HIS A 132 5.37 -5.94 14.08
N LEU A 133 5.04 -7.17 13.68
CA LEU A 133 3.83 -7.89 14.10
C LEU A 133 3.85 -8.23 15.60
N GLN A 134 5.01 -8.49 16.21
CA GLN A 134 5.13 -8.67 17.66
C GLN A 134 4.67 -7.44 18.45
N ASN A 135 4.98 -6.22 17.96
CA ASN A 135 4.47 -4.99 18.58
C ASN A 135 2.93 -4.90 18.52
N LEU A 136 2.33 -5.57 17.53
CA LEU A 136 0.89 -5.70 17.35
C LEU A 136 0.30 -6.97 17.99
N GLN A 137 1.07 -7.64 18.86
CA GLN A 137 0.72 -8.87 19.57
C GLN A 137 0.40 -10.05 18.63
N VAL A 138 1.04 -10.10 17.47
CA VAL A 138 0.96 -11.23 16.53
C VAL A 138 2.32 -11.92 16.50
N PHE A 139 2.38 -13.11 17.09
CA PHE A 139 3.61 -13.91 17.18
C PHE A 139 3.63 -14.94 16.06
N THR A 140 4.60 -14.84 15.16
CA THR A 140 4.73 -15.72 13.99
C THR A 140 6.20 -15.88 13.58
N GLN A 141 6.45 -16.67 12.52
CA GLN A 141 7.77 -16.90 11.92
C GLN A 141 7.76 -16.42 10.46
N ALA A 142 8.93 -16.11 9.90
CA ALA A 142 9.05 -15.56 8.55
C ALA A 142 8.52 -16.54 7.48
N GLU A 143 8.62 -17.84 7.73
CA GLU A 143 8.16 -18.94 6.89
C GLU A 143 6.63 -19.04 6.83
N ARG A 144 5.92 -18.36 7.75
CA ARG A 144 4.44 -18.32 7.81
C ARG A 144 3.88 -16.98 7.32
N LEU A 145 4.70 -16.15 6.70
CA LEU A 145 4.30 -14.86 6.16
C LEU A 145 4.36 -14.90 4.64
N VAL A 146 3.28 -14.42 4.02
CA VAL A 146 3.19 -14.21 2.57
C VAL A 146 2.89 -12.73 2.34
N VAL A 147 3.75 -12.05 1.59
CA VAL A 147 3.58 -10.66 1.20
C VAL A 147 2.78 -10.61 -0.10
N VAL A 148 1.70 -9.85 -0.10
CA VAL A 148 0.84 -9.62 -1.27
C VAL A 148 0.80 -8.13 -1.60
N SER A 149 0.36 -7.79 -2.81
CA SER A 149 0.29 -6.40 -3.29
C SER A 149 -0.84 -5.58 -2.62
N GLY A 150 -1.78 -6.26 -1.96
CA GLY A 150 -2.89 -5.62 -1.25
C GLY A 150 -3.83 -6.64 -0.61
N SER A 151 -4.72 -6.16 0.25
CA SER A 151 -5.66 -7.02 0.99
C SER A 151 -6.55 -7.85 0.06
N GLN A 152 -7.03 -7.28 -1.05
CA GLN A 152 -7.87 -8.00 -2.01
C GLN A 152 -7.20 -9.26 -2.58
N GLN A 153 -5.91 -9.19 -2.90
CA GLN A 153 -5.16 -10.36 -3.35
C GLN A 153 -5.14 -11.46 -2.28
N ALA A 154 -4.95 -11.10 -1.00
CA ALA A 154 -5.02 -12.07 0.10
C ALA A 154 -6.43 -12.67 0.23
N LEU A 155 -7.50 -11.86 0.12
CA LEU A 155 -8.88 -12.33 0.22
C LEU A 155 -9.22 -13.32 -0.90
N HIS A 156 -8.78 -13.07 -2.13
CA HIS A 156 -8.97 -14.00 -3.25
C HIS A 156 -8.23 -15.34 -3.04
N LEU A 157 -6.99 -15.28 -2.54
CA LEU A 157 -6.24 -16.49 -2.20
C LEU A 157 -6.94 -17.29 -1.10
N LEU A 158 -7.47 -16.64 -0.07
CA LEU A 158 -8.14 -17.33 1.05
C LEU A 158 -9.43 -18.05 0.64
N VAL A 159 -10.22 -17.42 -0.25
CA VAL A 159 -11.45 -18.02 -0.76
C VAL A 159 -11.13 -19.28 -1.58
N SER A 160 -10.13 -19.22 -2.46
CA SER A 160 -9.77 -20.30 -3.38
C SER A 160 -8.91 -21.41 -2.78
N MET A 161 -8.13 -21.13 -1.73
CA MET A 161 -7.18 -22.09 -1.14
C MET A 161 -7.90 -23.26 -0.42
N PRO A 162 -7.44 -24.52 -0.58
CA PRO A 162 -7.93 -25.63 0.25
C PRO A 162 -7.42 -25.49 1.69
N PHE A 163 -8.23 -25.92 2.67
CA PHE A 163 -7.85 -25.90 4.08
C PHE A 163 -7.66 -27.33 4.61
N PRO A 164 -6.79 -27.53 5.63
CA PRO A 164 -6.49 -28.86 6.16
C PRO A 164 -7.70 -29.63 6.70
N ASN A 165 -8.75 -28.91 7.12
CA ASN A 165 -9.99 -29.53 7.62
C ASN A 165 -10.85 -30.17 6.52
N GLY A 166 -10.52 -29.97 5.23
CA GLY A 166 -11.21 -30.59 4.10
C GLY A 166 -12.63 -30.07 3.83
N LYS A 167 -13.02 -28.97 4.48
CA LYS A 167 -14.36 -28.39 4.39
C LYS A 167 -14.44 -27.29 3.35
N ASN A 168 -15.66 -26.92 2.95
CA ASN A 168 -15.85 -26.07 1.76
C ASN A 168 -16.50 -24.72 2.05
N ASN A 169 -17.43 -24.65 2.99
CA ASN A 169 -18.28 -23.46 3.14
C ASN A 169 -17.62 -22.38 3.99
N ILE A 170 -17.90 -21.12 3.69
CA ILE A 170 -17.31 -19.98 4.40
C ILE A 170 -18.37 -19.34 5.29
N LEU A 171 -18.02 -19.02 6.54
CA LEU A 171 -18.88 -18.18 7.38
C LEU A 171 -18.36 -16.74 7.34
N ILE A 172 -19.27 -15.78 7.23
CA ILE A 172 -18.99 -14.35 7.31
C ILE A 172 -19.95 -13.66 8.27
N GLU A 173 -19.49 -12.54 8.83
CA GLU A 173 -20.34 -11.60 9.55
C GLU A 173 -21.33 -10.90 8.59
N GLN A 174 -22.51 -10.54 9.09
CA GLN A 174 -23.50 -9.77 8.35
C GLN A 174 -23.99 -8.59 9.20
N PRO A 175 -23.75 -7.32 8.78
CA PRO A 175 -22.95 -6.88 7.62
C PRO A 175 -21.43 -7.13 7.81
N THR A 176 -20.65 -7.02 6.73
CA THR A 176 -19.17 -7.10 6.75
C THR A 176 -18.52 -6.25 5.66
N TYR A 177 -17.19 -6.31 5.52
CA TYR A 177 -16.43 -5.58 4.50
C TYR A 177 -16.81 -5.99 3.08
N PHE A 178 -17.25 -5.02 2.28
CA PHE A 178 -17.74 -5.24 0.91
C PHE A 178 -16.72 -5.96 0.01
N GLY A 179 -15.42 -5.69 0.19
CA GLY A 179 -14.37 -6.31 -0.61
C GLY A 179 -14.28 -7.82 -0.43
N PHE A 180 -14.66 -8.34 0.75
CA PHE A 180 -14.72 -9.78 0.95
C PHE A 180 -15.92 -10.41 0.25
N ILE A 181 -17.07 -9.72 0.26
CA ILE A 181 -18.29 -10.14 -0.46
C ILE A 181 -18.03 -10.22 -1.97
N GLU A 182 -17.30 -9.25 -2.51
CA GLU A 182 -16.88 -9.24 -3.92
C GLU A 182 -15.99 -10.46 -4.23
N SER A 183 -15.00 -10.75 -3.37
CA SER A 183 -14.14 -11.93 -3.52
C SER A 183 -14.94 -13.24 -3.54
N LEU A 184 -15.91 -13.40 -2.61
CA LEU A 184 -16.79 -14.57 -2.56
C LEU A 184 -17.62 -14.72 -3.84
N THR A 185 -18.20 -13.61 -4.31
CA THR A 185 -19.06 -13.58 -5.51
C THR A 185 -18.28 -13.99 -6.75
N LEU A 186 -17.08 -13.44 -6.95
CA LEU A 186 -16.21 -13.75 -8.08
C LEU A 186 -15.78 -15.21 -8.12
N HIS A 187 -15.56 -15.82 -6.96
CA HIS A 187 -15.20 -17.24 -6.83
C HIS A 187 -16.41 -18.18 -6.81
N GLN A 188 -17.64 -17.65 -6.84
CA GLN A 188 -18.88 -18.43 -6.68
C GLN A 188 -18.84 -19.31 -5.42
N ALA A 189 -18.23 -18.81 -4.35
CA ALA A 189 -18.04 -19.56 -3.11
C ALA A 189 -19.32 -19.57 -2.28
N THR A 190 -19.65 -20.73 -1.71
CA THR A 190 -20.79 -20.87 -0.79
C THR A 190 -20.45 -20.21 0.56
N ALA A 191 -21.17 -19.14 0.88
CA ALA A 191 -21.01 -18.41 2.13
C ALA A 191 -22.31 -18.40 2.96
N PHE A 192 -22.16 -18.54 4.27
CA PHE A 192 -23.21 -18.35 5.27
C PHE A 192 -22.98 -17.01 5.99
N GLY A 193 -24.05 -16.30 6.30
CA GLY A 193 -24.02 -15.09 7.12
C GLY A 193 -24.42 -15.37 8.56
N ILE A 194 -23.70 -14.78 9.52
CA ILE A 194 -24.17 -14.63 10.90
C ILE A 194 -24.43 -13.16 11.19
N GLU A 195 -25.66 -12.83 11.59
CA GLU A 195 -26.04 -11.46 11.89
C GLU A 195 -25.33 -10.93 13.12
N LEU A 196 -24.75 -9.75 12.99
CA LEU A 196 -24.21 -8.99 14.11
C LEU A 196 -25.23 -7.97 14.58
N SER A 197 -25.65 -8.13 15.83
CA SER A 197 -26.51 -7.17 16.49
C SER A 197 -25.67 -6.15 17.29
N MET A 198 -26.29 -5.07 17.75
CA MET A 198 -25.67 -4.14 18.70
C MET A 198 -25.29 -4.81 20.04
N LYS A 199 -25.81 -6.01 20.32
CA LYS A 199 -25.47 -6.79 21.52
C LYS A 199 -24.27 -7.72 21.29
N GLY A 200 -23.69 -7.74 20.10
CA GLY A 200 -22.64 -8.66 19.69
C GLY A 200 -23.19 -9.85 18.90
N ILE A 201 -22.33 -10.86 18.77
CA ILE A 201 -22.61 -12.11 18.06
C ILE A 201 -23.42 -13.07 18.93
N ASP A 202 -24.39 -13.76 18.34
CA ASP A 202 -25.09 -14.87 19.00
C ASP A 202 -24.20 -16.13 18.98
N LEU A 203 -23.62 -16.47 20.13
CA LEU A 203 -22.71 -17.62 20.27
C LEU A 203 -23.42 -18.96 20.12
N ASP A 204 -24.68 -19.08 20.52
CA ASP A 204 -25.45 -20.31 20.37
C ASP A 204 -25.76 -20.55 18.88
N ARG A 205 -26.10 -19.48 18.16
CA ARG A 205 -26.25 -19.51 16.71
C ARG A 205 -24.94 -19.82 15.99
N LEU A 206 -23.83 -19.24 16.43
CA LEU A 206 -22.49 -19.54 15.89
C LEU A 206 -22.15 -21.02 16.03
N GLU A 207 -22.36 -21.58 17.23
CA GLU A 207 -22.14 -23.01 17.49
C GLU A 207 -23.03 -23.89 16.59
N TYR A 208 -24.29 -23.53 16.40
CA TYR A 208 -25.19 -24.24 15.49
C TYR A 208 -24.65 -24.26 14.06
N ILE A 209 -24.18 -23.12 13.54
CA ILE A 209 -23.64 -23.04 12.17
C ILE A 209 -22.36 -23.87 12.03
N PHE A 210 -21.42 -23.72 12.97
CA PHE A 210 -20.17 -24.48 12.97
C PHE A 210 -20.40 -26.00 12.98
N ARG A 211 -21.42 -26.46 13.72
CA ARG A 211 -21.76 -27.87 13.81
C ARG A 211 -22.39 -28.43 12.52
N ASN A 212 -23.23 -27.66 11.84
CA ASN A 212 -24.16 -28.21 10.83
C ASN A 212 -23.85 -27.81 9.38
N ASN A 213 -22.94 -26.86 9.14
CA ASN A 213 -22.81 -26.23 7.81
C ASN A 213 -21.46 -26.47 7.11
N ASP A 214 -20.64 -27.42 7.56
CA ASP A 214 -19.35 -27.75 6.91
C ASP A 214 -18.45 -26.51 6.70
N ILE A 215 -18.26 -25.71 7.76
CA ILE A 215 -17.55 -24.44 7.67
C ILE A 215 -16.02 -24.66 7.63
N LYS A 216 -15.40 -24.32 6.51
CA LYS A 216 -13.96 -24.23 6.26
C LYS A 216 -13.27 -23.21 7.14
N PHE A 217 -13.74 -21.97 7.08
CA PHE A 217 -13.26 -20.89 7.93
C PHE A 217 -14.33 -19.84 8.19
N PHE A 218 -14.15 -19.10 9.29
CA PHE A 218 -14.95 -17.94 9.66
C PHE A 218 -14.12 -16.67 9.46
N TYR A 219 -14.58 -15.79 8.58
CA TYR A 219 -14.04 -14.44 8.39
C TYR A 219 -14.67 -13.49 9.41
N ILE A 220 -13.83 -12.87 10.25
CA ILE A 220 -14.25 -11.93 11.29
C ILE A 220 -13.43 -10.64 11.27
N ILE A 221 -14.02 -9.52 11.70
CA ILE A 221 -13.34 -8.24 11.91
C ILE A 221 -13.39 -7.89 13.40
N PRO A 222 -12.47 -8.42 14.23
CA PRO A 222 -12.62 -8.42 15.68
C PRO A 222 -12.30 -7.07 16.36
N ARG A 223 -11.73 -6.12 15.63
CA ARG A 223 -11.37 -4.77 16.09
C ARG A 223 -11.87 -3.77 15.05
N PHE A 224 -12.60 -2.75 15.51
CA PHE A 224 -13.13 -1.69 14.66
C PHE A 224 -13.87 -2.24 13.44
N HIS A 225 -14.86 -3.08 13.72
CA HIS A 225 -15.61 -3.82 12.71
C HIS A 225 -16.07 -2.92 11.56
N ASN A 226 -15.84 -3.29 10.31
CA ASN A 226 -16.34 -2.55 9.15
C ASN A 226 -17.66 -3.18 8.66
N PRO A 227 -18.82 -2.50 8.69
CA PRO A 227 -19.02 -1.05 8.87
C PRO A 227 -19.43 -0.58 10.29
N LEU A 228 -19.75 -1.50 11.19
CA LEU A 228 -20.42 -1.19 12.47
C LEU A 228 -19.57 -0.51 13.56
N GLY A 229 -18.26 -0.42 13.39
CA GLY A 229 -17.29 0.19 14.33
C GLY A 229 -17.03 -0.56 15.64
N HIS A 230 -17.79 -1.60 15.97
CA HIS A 230 -17.68 -2.29 17.26
C HIS A 230 -16.40 -3.14 17.38
N CYS A 231 -16.04 -3.47 18.62
CA CYS A 231 -14.92 -4.34 18.96
C CYS A 231 -15.43 -5.50 19.80
N TYR A 232 -15.03 -6.73 19.44
CA TYR A 232 -15.33 -7.89 20.26
C TYR A 232 -14.60 -7.81 21.61
N THR A 233 -15.30 -8.20 22.66
CA THR A 233 -14.74 -8.38 23.99
C THR A 233 -13.76 -9.57 24.01
N ASN A 234 -12.89 -9.60 25.02
CA ASN A 234 -12.01 -10.76 25.21
C ASN A 234 -12.78 -12.05 25.55
N PHE A 235 -13.96 -11.93 26.15
CA PHE A 235 -14.84 -13.07 26.41
C PHE A 235 -15.36 -13.68 25.10
N GLU A 236 -15.93 -12.86 24.22
CA GLU A 236 -16.44 -13.33 22.92
C GLU A 236 -15.31 -13.91 22.07
N LYS A 237 -14.16 -13.25 21.99
CA LYS A 237 -12.97 -13.76 21.26
C LYS A 237 -12.57 -15.15 21.73
N LYS A 238 -12.51 -15.38 23.06
CA LYS A 238 -12.18 -16.70 23.62
C LYS A 238 -13.23 -17.73 23.26
N LYS A 239 -14.53 -17.39 23.39
CA LYS A 239 -15.62 -18.30 23.05
C LYS A 239 -15.65 -18.67 21.57
N ILE A 240 -15.41 -17.72 20.68
CA ILE A 240 -15.30 -17.97 19.23
C ILE A 240 -14.15 -18.95 18.95
N VAL A 241 -12.98 -18.76 19.57
CA VAL A 241 -11.83 -19.67 19.41
C VAL A 241 -12.14 -21.06 19.96
N GLU A 242 -12.74 -21.17 21.15
CA GLU A 242 -13.15 -22.45 21.75
C GLU A 242 -14.12 -23.22 20.83
N LEU A 243 -15.10 -22.52 20.23
CA LEU A 243 -16.03 -23.12 19.27
C LEU A 243 -15.32 -23.53 17.97
N ALA A 244 -14.43 -22.68 17.46
CA ALA A 244 -13.68 -22.94 16.24
C ALA A 244 -12.81 -24.19 16.38
N GLU A 245 -12.11 -24.35 17.52
CA GLU A 245 -11.35 -25.56 17.84
C GLU A 245 -12.24 -26.79 17.96
N LYS A 246 -13.37 -26.67 18.70
CA LYS A 246 -14.32 -27.79 18.92
C LYS A 246 -14.86 -28.36 17.62
N TYR A 247 -15.10 -27.50 16.63
CA TYR A 247 -15.70 -27.90 15.35
C TYR A 247 -14.70 -27.94 14.20
N ASP A 248 -13.40 -27.77 14.44
CA ASP A 248 -12.36 -27.74 13.40
C ASP A 248 -12.66 -26.71 12.29
N VAL A 249 -12.90 -25.46 12.71
CA VAL A 249 -13.13 -24.30 11.84
C VAL A 249 -11.94 -23.36 11.97
N CYS A 250 -11.35 -22.95 10.84
CA CYS A 250 -10.28 -21.96 10.88
C CYS A 250 -10.83 -20.55 11.11
N ILE A 251 -10.14 -19.71 11.86
CA ILE A 251 -10.50 -18.29 12.02
C ILE A 251 -9.60 -17.42 11.15
N TYR A 252 -10.21 -16.57 10.33
CA TYR A 252 -9.51 -15.52 9.61
C TYR A 252 -9.94 -14.15 10.12
N SER A 253 -8.98 -13.35 10.61
CA SER A 253 -9.23 -12.00 11.11
C SER A 253 -8.88 -10.96 10.05
N GLY A 254 -9.87 -10.23 9.57
CA GLY A 254 -9.67 -8.92 8.94
C GLY A 254 -9.10 -7.93 9.95
N ARG A 255 -8.23 -7.05 9.49
CA ARG A 255 -7.73 -5.87 10.22
C ARG A 255 -8.01 -4.62 9.41
#